data_AF-A0A9D7GSU4-F1
#
_entry.id   AF-A0A9D7GSU4-F1
#
_cell.length_a   1.000
_cell.length_b   1.000
_cell.length_c   1.000
_cell.angle_alpha   90.00
_cell.angle_beta   90.00
_cell.angle_gamma   90.00
#
_symmetry.space_group_name_H-M   'P 1'
#
loop_
_entity.id
_entity.type
_entity.pdbx_description
1 polymer ?
#
loop_
_entity_poly.entity_id
_entity_poly.type
_entity_poly.pdbx_seq_one_letter_code
_entity_poly.pdbx_strand_id
1 'polypeptide(L)'
;MRLGIQPQRILPGQPQQNGAHERMHKTLKRGAIHPPRATLATQQRAFDRFRAEYNDNAPTNTCGAPRPVRATARPPAPIRASSRRSRIPATA
;
A
#
# COMPACT_ATOMS: atom_id res chain seq x y z
N MET A 1 7.55 -17.78 17.37
CA MET A 1 6.86 -16.48 17.38
C MET A 1 5.94 -16.39 16.16
N ARG A 2 4.61 -16.40 16.34
CA ARG A 2 3.64 -16.22 15.25
C ARG A 2 3.25 -14.74 15.21
N LEU A 3 3.46 -14.05 14.09
CA LEU A 3 3.33 -12.59 13.94
C LEU A 3 1.88 -12.05 14.08
N GLY A 4 0.92 -12.84 14.58
CA GLY A 4 -0.48 -12.44 14.68
C GLY A 4 -1.20 -12.22 13.34
N ILE A 5 -0.60 -12.64 12.21
CA ILE A 5 -1.14 -12.41 10.86
C ILE A 5 -2.25 -13.43 10.55
N GLN A 6 -3.43 -12.93 10.15
CA GLN A 6 -4.55 -13.74 9.67
C GLN A 6 -4.57 -13.77 8.12
N PRO A 7 -4.38 -14.94 7.48
CA PRO A 7 -4.45 -15.05 6.03
C PRO A 7 -5.89 -14.84 5.54
N GLN A 8 -6.13 -13.81 4.74
CA GLN A 8 -7.39 -13.65 4.01
C GLN A 8 -7.24 -14.20 2.60
N ARG A 9 -8.20 -15.02 2.17
CA ARG A 9 -8.23 -15.64 0.84
C ARG A 9 -9.39 -15.06 0.03
N ILE A 10 -9.24 -15.07 -1.29
CA ILE A 10 -10.35 -14.79 -2.20
C ILE A 10 -11.38 -15.92 -2.18
N LEU A 11 -12.58 -15.60 -2.61
CA LEU A 11 -13.62 -16.58 -2.86
C LEU A 11 -13.23 -17.46 -4.07
N PRO A 12 -13.58 -18.76 -4.05
CA PRO A 12 -13.38 -19.63 -5.19
C PRO A 12 -14.02 -19.04 -6.46
N GLY A 13 -13.27 -19.03 -7.56
CA GLY A 13 -13.75 -18.50 -8.84
C GLY A 13 -13.89 -16.98 -8.94
N GLN A 14 -13.36 -16.21 -7.98
CA GLN A 14 -13.45 -14.74 -8.00
C GLN A 14 -12.08 -14.04 -8.18
N PRO A 15 -11.41 -14.17 -9.34
CA PRO A 15 -10.12 -13.53 -9.58
C PRO A 15 -10.19 -12.00 -9.57
N GLN A 16 -11.37 -11.40 -9.75
CA GLN A 16 -11.59 -9.95 -9.72
C GLN A 16 -11.23 -9.35 -8.36
N GLN A 17 -11.35 -10.13 -7.27
CA GLN A 17 -10.93 -9.71 -5.92
C GLN A 17 -9.41 -9.45 -5.82
N ASN A 18 -8.62 -9.98 -6.75
CA ASN A 18 -7.17 -9.75 -6.86
C ASN A 18 -6.80 -8.74 -7.95
N GLY A 19 -7.74 -7.98 -8.52
CA GLY A 19 -7.49 -7.12 -9.67
C GLY A 19 -6.36 -6.10 -9.49
N ALA A 20 -6.15 -5.60 -8.27
CA ALA A 20 -5.01 -4.73 -7.96
C ALA A 20 -3.67 -5.47 -8.07
N HIS A 21 -3.58 -6.69 -7.51
CA HIS A 21 -2.38 -7.54 -7.60
C HIS A 21 -2.08 -7.93 -9.05
N GLU A 22 -3.12 -8.26 -9.83
CA GLU A 22 -2.97 -8.58 -11.25
C GLU A 22 -2.40 -7.41 -12.06
N ARG A 23 -2.86 -6.18 -11.80
CA ARG A 23 -2.30 -4.98 -12.46
C ARG A 23 -0.84 -4.75 -12.09
N MET A 24 -0.50 -4.91 -10.81
CA MET A 24 0.87 -4.80 -10.31
C MET A 24 1.79 -5.86 -10.95
N HIS A 25 1.35 -7.12 -11.03
CA HIS A 25 2.09 -8.19 -11.70
C HIS A 25 2.33 -7.92 -13.19
N LYS A 26 1.35 -7.34 -13.89
CA LYS A 26 1.53 -6.95 -15.30
C LYS A 26 2.63 -5.89 -15.46
N THR A 27 2.65 -4.87 -14.61
CA THR A 27 3.70 -3.83 -14.65
C THR A 27 5.08 -4.37 -14.26
N LEU A 28 5.15 -5.28 -13.28
CA LEU A 28 6.38 -5.94 -12.86
C LEU A 28 6.98 -6.79 -13.99
N LYS A 29 6.13 -7.59 -14.67
CA LYS A 29 6.57 -8.42 -15.79
C LYS A 29 7.19 -7.61 -16.91
N ARG A 30 6.58 -6.46 -17.24
CA ARG A 30 7.07 -5.53 -18.26
C ARG A 30 8.38 -4.84 -17.85
N GLY A 31 8.53 -4.47 -16.57
CA GLY A 31 9.63 -3.63 -16.11
C GLY A 31 10.87 -4.37 -15.63
N ALA A 32 10.72 -5.55 -15.03
CA ALA A 32 11.81 -6.18 -14.29
C ALA A 32 12.02 -7.67 -14.56
N ILE A 33 11.09 -8.37 -15.23
CA ILE A 33 11.17 -9.84 -15.43
C ILE A 33 11.69 -10.21 -16.81
N HIS A 34 11.39 -9.42 -17.85
CA HIS A 34 11.75 -9.76 -19.24
C HIS A 34 12.69 -8.73 -19.88
N PRO A 35 13.86 -9.12 -20.40
CA PRO A 35 14.50 -10.44 -20.23
C PRO A 35 14.99 -10.66 -18.79
N PRO A 36 15.09 -11.92 -18.32
CA PRO A 36 15.68 -12.23 -17.02
C PRO A 36 17.15 -11.75 -16.99
N ARG A 37 17.61 -11.26 -15.85
CA ARG A 37 18.99 -10.84 -15.67
C ARG A 37 19.91 -12.05 -15.55
N ALA A 38 21.18 -11.87 -15.91
CA ALA A 38 22.18 -12.93 -15.96
C ALA A 38 22.46 -13.63 -14.62
N THR A 39 22.13 -13.00 -13.48
CA THR A 39 22.34 -13.57 -12.14
C THR A 39 21.16 -13.25 -11.24
N LEU A 40 20.97 -14.04 -10.18
CA LEU A 40 19.96 -13.77 -9.15
C LEU A 40 20.20 -12.41 -8.47
N ALA A 41 21.46 -12.02 -8.24
CA ALA A 41 21.79 -10.75 -7.61
C ALA A 41 21.40 -9.55 -8.48
N THR A 42 21.62 -9.63 -9.80
CA THR A 42 21.22 -8.58 -10.74
C THR A 42 19.71 -8.56 -10.95
N GLN A 43 19.04 -9.70 -10.86
CA GLN A 43 17.57 -9.79 -10.88
C GLN A 43 16.95 -9.15 -9.63
N GLN A 44 17.52 -9.40 -8.44
CA GLN A 44 17.05 -8.78 -7.20
C GLN A 44 17.18 -7.26 -7.24
N ARG A 45 18.30 -6.72 -7.75
CA ARG A 45 18.47 -5.27 -7.94
C ARG A 45 17.42 -4.67 -8.89
N ALA A 46 17.05 -5.41 -9.94
CA ALA A 46 15.98 -4.98 -10.85
C ALA A 46 14.61 -4.95 -10.13
N PHE A 47 14.33 -5.91 -9.25
CA PHE A 47 13.14 -5.91 -8.42
C PHE A 47 13.13 -4.79 -7.37
N ASP A 48 14.27 -4.52 -6.73
CA ASP A 48 14.38 -3.44 -5.75
C ASP A 48 14.15 -2.07 -6.39
N ARG A 49 14.71 -1.86 -7.58
CA ARG A 49 14.46 -0.67 -8.39
C ARG A 49 12.98 -0.55 -8.78
N PHE A 50 12.39 -1.63 -9.30
CA PHE A 50 10.96 -1.64 -9.62
C PHE A 50 10.10 -1.30 -8.41
N ARG A 51 10.43 -1.84 -7.22
CA ARG A 51 9.70 -1.57 -5.98
C ARG A 51 9.73 -0.09 -5.62
N ALA A 52 10.90 0.55 -5.70
CA ALA A 52 11.02 1.99 -5.46
C ALA A 52 10.21 2.79 -6.49
N GLU A 53 10.38 2.52 -7.78
CA GLU A 53 9.65 3.22 -8.85
C GLU A 53 8.12 3.02 -8.75
N TYR A 54 7.65 1.81 -8.46
CA TYR A 54 6.23 1.51 -8.33
C TYR A 54 5.59 2.17 -7.10
N ASN A 55 6.30 2.21 -5.98
CA ASN A 55 5.77 2.77 -4.74
C ASN A 55 5.85 4.31 -4.70
N ASP A 56 6.93 4.88 -5.25
CA ASP A 56 7.23 6.32 -5.15
C ASP A 56 6.81 7.10 -6.41
N ASN A 57 6.91 6.49 -7.60
CA ASN A 57 6.79 7.17 -8.89
C ASN A 57 5.66 6.64 -9.79
N ALA A 58 4.79 5.73 -9.34
CA ALA A 58 3.70 5.23 -10.18
C ALA A 58 2.89 6.41 -10.76
N PRO A 59 2.88 6.59 -12.09
CA PRO A 59 2.20 7.71 -12.71
C PRO A 59 0.70 7.53 -12.45
N THR A 60 0.14 8.56 -11.85
CA THR A 60 -1.25 8.71 -11.45
C THR A 60 -2.19 8.66 -12.67
N ASN A 61 -2.33 7.52 -13.34
CA ASN A 61 -3.22 7.38 -14.50
C ASN A 61 -4.67 7.07 -14.11
N THR A 62 -5.00 7.17 -12.82
CA THR A 62 -6.37 7.26 -12.33
C THR A 62 -6.49 8.55 -11.54
N CYS A 63 -7.17 9.53 -12.13
CA CYS A 63 -7.55 10.81 -11.53
C CYS A 63 -7.81 10.65 -10.02
N GLY A 64 -6.92 11.20 -9.18
CA GLY A 64 -7.09 11.24 -7.72
C GLY A 64 -6.61 10.05 -6.88
N ALA A 65 -6.04 8.98 -7.44
CA ALA A 65 -5.57 7.85 -6.62
C ALA A 65 -4.26 8.19 -5.86
N PRO A 66 -4.21 8.07 -4.51
CA PRO A 66 -2.97 8.27 -3.76
C PRO A 66 -1.92 7.21 -4.11
N ARG A 67 -0.64 7.62 -4.17
CA ARG A 67 0.51 6.71 -4.31
C ARG A 67 0.39 5.54 -3.31
N PRO A 68 0.79 4.30 -3.64
CA PRO A 68 0.68 3.15 -2.73
C PRO A 68 1.29 3.42 -1.35
N VAL A 69 2.44 4.09 -1.30
CA VAL A 69 3.11 4.50 -0.06
C VAL A 69 2.30 5.53 0.74
N ARG A 70 1.57 6.42 0.06
CA ARG A 70 0.73 7.47 0.67
C ARG A 70 -0.63 6.93 1.11
N ALA A 71 -1.16 5.92 0.43
CA ALA A 71 -2.40 5.24 0.81
C ALA A 71 -2.24 4.37 2.08
N THR A 72 -1.03 3.90 2.35
CA THR A 72 -0.69 3.05 3.51
C THR A 72 -0.05 3.82 4.66
N ALA A 73 0.30 5.09 4.47
CA ALA A 73 0.74 5.97 5.54
C ALA A 73 -0.43 6.22 6.50
N ARG A 74 -0.26 5.81 7.77
CA ARG A 74 -1.22 6.10 8.84
C ARG A 74 -1.40 7.64 8.91
N PRO A 75 -2.63 8.19 8.84
CA PRO A 75 -2.82 9.63 8.99
C PRO A 75 -2.23 10.06 10.34
N PRO A 76 -1.63 11.26 10.45
CA PRO A 76 -1.20 11.77 11.74
C PRO A 76 -2.40 11.71 12.68
N ALA A 77 -2.22 11.04 13.82
CA ALA A 77 -3.30 10.88 14.80
C ALA A 77 -3.90 12.26 15.08
N PRO A 78 -5.24 12.42 15.10
CA PRO A 78 -5.84 13.70 15.41
C PRO A 78 -5.30 14.15 16.76
N ILE A 79 -4.72 15.36 16.81
CA ILE A 79 -4.31 15.99 18.07
C ILE A 79 -5.58 16.04 18.90
N ARG A 80 -5.63 15.24 19.96
CA ARG A 80 -6.77 15.18 20.87
C ARG A 80 -6.82 16.52 21.58
N ALA A 81 -7.58 17.47 21.02
CA ALA A 81 -7.90 18.72 21.70
C ALA A 81 -8.53 18.33 23.04
N SER A 82 -7.80 18.60 24.12
CA SER A 82 -8.26 18.39 25.48
C SER A 82 -9.59 19.12 25.65
N SER A 83 -10.69 18.38 25.71
CA SER A 83 -12.00 18.93 26.03
C SER A 83 -11.94 19.46 27.46
N ARG A 84 -11.69 20.78 27.59
CA ARG A 84 -11.81 21.48 28.84
C ARG A 84 -13.30 21.48 29.19
N ARG A 85 -13.71 20.54 30.03
CA ARG A 85 -15.07 20.40 30.54
C ARG A 85 -15.42 21.68 31.31
N SER A 86 -16.09 22.62 30.67
CA SER A 86 -16.68 23.79 31.32
C SER A 86 -17.76 23.29 32.29
N ARG A 87 -17.52 23.44 33.60
CA ARG A 87 -18.57 23.30 34.62
C ARG A 87 -19.31 24.63 34.66
N ILE A 88 -20.54 24.65 34.20
CA ILE A 88 -21.48 25.75 34.50
C ILE A 88 -22.07 25.44 35.89
N PRO A 89 -22.05 26.37 36.86
CA PRO A 89 -22.74 26.17 38.12
C PRO A 89 -24.23 26.46 37.96
N ALA A 90 -25.08 25.61 38.55
CA ALA A 90 -26.50 25.86 38.68
C ALA A 90 -26.75 26.87 39.81
N THR A 91 -27.35 28.01 39.48
CA THR A 91 -27.95 28.92 40.46
C THR A 91 -29.34 28.42 40.83
N ALA A 92 -29.61 28.45 42.14
CA ALA A 92 -30.86 28.08 42.80
C ALA A 92 -31.99 29.09 42.53
#